data_AF-O04268-F1
#
_entry.id   AF-O04268-F1
#
_cell.length_a   1.000
_cell.length_b   1.000
_cell.length_c   1.000
_cell.angle_alpha   90.00
_cell.angle_beta   90.00
_cell.angle_gamma   90.00
#
_symmetry.space_group_name_H-M   'P 1'
#
loop_
_entity.id
_entity.type
_entity.pdbx_description
1 polymer ?
#
loop_
_entity_poly.entity_id
_entity_poly.type
_entity_poly.pdbx_seq_one_letter_code
_entity_poly.pdbx_strand_id
1 'polypeptide(L)'
;GDDLRQDQLVLQLFALMDRLLRDVNLDVRITPYHVLATSPQDGLVQFIPSVTVAAAVAQYGDLLSYLRFHYPDHENAATFHVQAQVLDTFVRSCAGYCVITYLLGVGDRHLDN
;
A
#
# COMPACT_ATOMS: atom_id res chain seq x y z
N GLY A 1 25.56 -2.12 -5.19
CA GLY A 1 24.15 -2.30 -4.81
C GLY A 1 23.60 -0.97 -4.36
N ASP A 2 22.28 -0.84 -4.33
CA ASP A 2 21.61 0.35 -3.81
C ASP A 2 21.75 0.44 -2.30
N ASP A 3 21.82 1.67 -1.79
CA ASP A 3 21.91 1.96 -0.37
C ASP A 3 20.52 1.95 0.27
N LEU A 4 20.13 0.81 0.84
CA LEU A 4 18.81 0.61 1.46
C LEU A 4 18.62 1.32 2.80
N ARG A 5 19.62 2.07 3.30
CA ARG A 5 19.49 2.78 4.58
C ARG A 5 18.41 3.85 4.54
N GLN A 6 18.22 4.49 3.38
CA GLN A 6 17.16 5.48 3.19
C GLN A 6 15.78 4.81 3.23
N ASP A 7 15.57 3.75 2.45
CA ASP A 7 14.33 2.96 2.45
C ASP A 7 14.01 2.40 3.84
N GLN A 8 15.02 1.86 4.54
CA GLN A 8 14.86 1.36 5.89
C GLN A 8 14.38 2.45 6.86
N LEU A 9 14.97 3.66 6.82
CA LEU A 9 14.53 4.76 7.66
C LEU A 9 13.09 5.18 7.35
N VAL A 10 12.74 5.30 6.06
CA VAL A 10 11.39 5.68 5.65
C VAL A 10 10.38 4.64 6.12
N LEU A 11 10.64 3.34 5.93
CA LEU A 11 9.71 2.29 6.36
C LEU A 11 9.59 2.18 7.88
N GLN A 12 10.65 2.49 8.62
CA GLN A 12 10.57 2.62 10.08
C GLN A 12 9.66 3.78 10.50
N LEU A 13 9.69 4.92 9.80
CA LEU A 13 8.76 6.02 10.03
C LEU A 13 7.32 5.62 9.69
N PHE A 14 7.08 4.89 8.59
CA PHE A 14 5.76 4.33 8.28
C PHE A 14 5.25 3.42 9.40
N ALA A 15 6.09 2.52 9.90
CA ALA A 15 5.72 1.63 11.01
C ALA A 15 5.43 2.40 12.31
N LEU A 16 6.19 3.47 12.59
CA LEU A 16 5.91 4.35 13.73
C LEU A 16 4.56 5.07 13.57
N MET A 17 4.29 5.66 12.41
CA MET A 17 3.03 6.34 12.13
C MET A 17 1.83 5.39 12.21
N ASP A 18 1.93 4.18 11.66
CA ASP A 18 0.88 3.16 11.78
C ASP A 18 0.60 2.80 13.24
N ARG A 19 1.64 2.63 14.08
CA ARG A 19 1.46 2.40 15.53
C ARG A 19 0.74 3.57 16.21
N LEU A 20 1.18 4.80 15.96
CA LEU A 20 0.56 6.00 16.57
C LEU A 20 -0.91 6.16 16.16
N LEU A 21 -1.26 5.85 14.90
CA LEU A 21 -2.65 5.89 14.44
C LEU A 21 -3.49 4.78 15.08
N ARG A 22 -2.94 3.58 15.26
CA ARG A 22 -3.60 2.49 15.99
C ARG A 22 -3.84 2.83 17.46
N ASP A 23 -2.92 3.54 18.11
CA ASP A 23 -3.05 3.98 19.50
C ASP A 23 -4.23 4.94 19.71
N VAL A 24 -4.63 5.69 18.68
CA VAL A 24 -5.86 6.51 18.67
C VAL A 24 -7.06 5.81 18.02
N ASN A 25 -7.03 4.48 17.95
CA ASN A 25 -8.06 3.61 17.39
C ASN A 25 -8.35 3.82 15.89
N LEU A 26 -7.39 4.33 15.12
CA LEU A 26 -7.50 4.53 13.69
C LEU A 26 -6.61 3.53 12.93
N ASP A 27 -7.21 2.43 12.47
CA ASP A 27 -6.54 1.48 11.57
C ASP A 27 -6.72 1.90 10.11
N VAL A 28 -5.61 2.34 9.51
CA VAL A 28 -5.52 2.78 8.11
C VAL A 28 -5.02 1.67 7.17
N ARG A 29 -4.84 0.43 7.64
CA ARG A 29 -4.51 -0.72 6.77
C ARG A 29 -3.25 -0.54 5.91
N ILE A 30 -2.22 0.10 6.46
CA ILE A 30 -0.91 0.24 5.80
C ILE A 30 -0.14 -1.08 5.92
N THR A 31 0.69 -1.39 4.93
CA THR A 31 1.60 -2.57 4.96
C THR A 31 3.05 -2.10 4.94
N PRO A 32 3.65 -1.75 6.10
CA PRO A 32 5.07 -1.43 6.16
C PRO A 32 5.89 -2.71 6.02
N TYR A 33 6.40 -2.98 4.82
CA TYR A 33 7.28 -4.12 4.59
C TYR A 33 8.66 -3.88 5.21
N HIS A 34 9.35 -4.96 5.56
CA HIS A 34 10.64 -4.85 6.22
C HIS A 34 11.77 -4.61 5.22
N VAL A 35 12.67 -3.70 5.56
CA VAL A 35 13.94 -3.49 4.88
C VAL A 35 15.05 -3.58 5.92
N LEU A 36 16.10 -4.33 5.59
CA LEU A 36 17.27 -4.52 6.43
C LEU A 36 18.54 -4.27 5.60
N ALA A 37 19.16 -3.12 5.78
CA ALA A 37 20.49 -2.83 5.28
C ALA A 37 21.52 -3.64 6.09
N THR A 38 22.20 -4.56 5.43
CA THR A 38 23.25 -5.40 6.04
C THR A 38 24.65 -4.80 5.83
N SER A 39 24.82 -3.96 4.81
CA SER A 39 26.03 -3.20 4.51
C SER A 39 25.66 -1.88 3.81
N PRO A 40 26.62 -0.99 3.51
CA PRO A 40 26.37 0.22 2.71
C PRO A 40 25.95 -0.06 1.25
N GLN A 41 26.07 -1.30 0.77
CA GLN A 41 25.74 -1.68 -0.61
C GLN A 41 24.86 -2.92 -0.72
N ASP A 42 24.56 -3.57 0.41
CA ASP A 42 23.81 -4.82 0.49
C ASP A 42 22.70 -4.70 1.54
N GLY A 43 21.58 -5.32 1.25
CA GLY A 43 20.54 -5.55 2.23
C GLY A 43 19.42 -6.40 1.68
N LEU A 44 18.37 -6.54 2.48
CA LEU A 44 17.24 -7.40 2.23
C LEU A 44 15.96 -6.56 2.24
N VAL A 45 15.09 -6.81 1.27
CA VAL A 45 13.76 -6.22 1.18
C VAL A 45 12.74 -7.34 1.28
N GLN A 46 11.75 -7.20 2.17
CA GLN A 46 10.66 -8.15 2.28
C GLN A 46 9.80 -8.08 1.02
N PHE A 47 9.67 -9.22 0.34
CA PHE A 47 8.77 -9.35 -0.79
C PHE A 47 7.31 -9.45 -0.30
N ILE A 48 6.45 -8.60 -0.85
CA ILE A 48 5.00 -8.64 -0.65
C ILE A 48 4.37 -9.10 -1.95
N PRO A 49 3.68 -10.26 -1.98
CA PRO A 49 2.95 -10.69 -3.17
C PRO A 49 1.85 -9.66 -3.52
N SER A 50 2.03 -8.95 -4.64
CA SER A 50 1.13 -7.89 -5.09
C SER A 50 1.14 -7.75 -6.61
N VAL A 51 0.18 -6.98 -7.13
CA VAL A 51 0.10 -6.58 -8.54
C VAL A 51 0.20 -5.06 -8.59
N THR A 52 1.02 -4.52 -9.51
CA THR A 52 1.13 -3.07 -9.67
C THR A 52 -0.16 -2.48 -10.21
N VAL A 53 -0.40 -1.19 -9.93
CA VAL A 53 -1.60 -0.51 -10.45
C VAL A 53 -1.57 -0.48 -11.98
N ALA A 54 -0.40 -0.26 -12.58
CA ALA A 54 -0.21 -0.32 -14.03
C ALA A 54 -0.61 -1.68 -14.62
N ALA A 55 -0.17 -2.79 -14.02
CA ALA A 55 -0.50 -4.14 -14.49
C ALA A 55 -1.99 -4.44 -14.34
N ALA A 56 -2.61 -4.06 -13.21
CA ALA A 56 -4.04 -4.22 -12.99
C ALA A 56 -4.87 -3.45 -14.03
N VAL A 57 -4.52 -2.19 -14.29
CA VAL A 57 -5.19 -1.35 -15.29
C VAL A 57 -4.97 -1.88 -16.71
N ALA A 58 -3.76 -2.33 -17.04
CA ALA A 58 -3.48 -2.90 -18.37
C ALA A 58 -4.28 -4.18 -18.65
N GLN A 59 -4.49 -5.02 -17.64
CA GLN A 59 -5.21 -6.29 -17.81
C GLN A 59 -6.74 -6.14 -17.74
N TYR A 60 -7.26 -5.28 -16.87
CA TYR A 60 -8.70 -5.19 -16.56
C TYR A 60 -9.34 -3.86 -16.98
N GLY A 61 -8.57 -2.92 -17.53
CA GLY A 61 -9.02 -1.60 -17.97
C GLY A 61 -9.05 -0.56 -16.86
N ASP A 62 -9.59 -0.91 -15.68
CA ASP A 62 -9.55 -0.05 -14.50
C ASP A 62 -9.43 -0.87 -13.19
N LEU A 63 -9.08 -0.17 -12.10
CA LEU A 63 -8.88 -0.82 -10.80
C LEU A 63 -10.19 -1.37 -10.21
N LEU A 64 -11.32 -0.74 -10.49
CA LEU A 64 -12.60 -1.19 -9.95
C LEU A 64 -13.03 -2.52 -10.61
N SER A 65 -12.75 -2.70 -11.89
CA SER A 65 -12.97 -3.92 -12.64
C SER A 65 -12.02 -5.03 -12.17
N TYR A 66 -10.75 -4.70 -11.88
CA TYR A 66 -9.83 -5.61 -11.19
C TYR A 66 -10.39 -6.09 -9.85
N LEU A 67 -10.87 -5.17 -8.99
CA LEU A 67 -11.43 -5.53 -7.69
C LEU A 67 -12.72 -6.36 -7.82
N ARG A 68 -13.62 -6.02 -8.75
CA ARG A 68 -14.83 -6.79 -9.03
C ARG A 68 -14.52 -8.20 -9.52
N PHE A 69 -13.50 -8.36 -10.36
CA PHE A 69 -13.11 -9.65 -10.91
C PHE A 69 -12.54 -10.59 -9.83
N HIS A 70 -11.69 -10.06 -8.94
CA HIS A 70 -11.04 -10.87 -7.90
C HIS A 70 -11.87 -11.03 -6.61
N TYR A 71 -12.70 -10.04 -6.27
CA TYR A 71 -13.47 -10.00 -5.03
C TYR A 71 -14.95 -9.61 -5.29
N PRO A 72 -15.70 -10.43 -6.05
CA PRO A 72 -17.06 -10.11 -6.41
C PRO A 72 -17.99 -10.18 -5.19
N ASP A 73 -19.00 -9.30 -5.21
CA ASP A 73 -20.18 -9.34 -4.36
C ASP A 73 -21.42 -9.16 -5.24
N HIS A 74 -22.06 -10.27 -5.62
CA HIS A 74 -23.16 -10.25 -6.58
C HIS A 74 -24.46 -9.68 -6.01
N GLU A 75 -24.59 -9.62 -4.68
CA GLU A 75 -25.82 -9.22 -4.00
C GLU A 75 -25.84 -7.73 -3.68
N ASN A 76 -24.67 -7.09 -3.60
CA ASN A 76 -24.53 -5.72 -3.12
C ASN A 76 -24.15 -4.72 -4.23
N ALA A 77 -25.16 -4.10 -4.84
CA ALA A 77 -24.95 -3.04 -5.82
C ALA A 77 -24.37 -1.74 -5.20
N ALA A 78 -24.59 -1.50 -3.90
CA ALA A 78 -24.10 -0.29 -3.23
C ALA A 78 -22.57 -0.28 -3.09
N THR A 79 -21.93 -1.44 -3.16
CA THR A 79 -20.48 -1.60 -3.14
C THR A 79 -19.91 -1.86 -4.54
N PHE A 80 -20.62 -1.43 -5.59
CA PHE A 80 -20.20 -1.63 -6.98
C PHE A 80 -19.93 -3.10 -7.34
N HIS A 81 -20.64 -4.02 -6.69
CA HIS A 81 -20.42 -5.46 -6.80
C HIS A 81 -19.02 -5.94 -6.36
N VAL A 82 -18.37 -5.21 -5.47
CA VAL A 82 -17.13 -5.60 -4.78
C VAL A 82 -17.45 -5.87 -3.31
N GLN A 83 -16.76 -6.83 -2.71
CA GLN A 83 -16.87 -7.06 -1.27
C GLN A 83 -16.59 -5.78 -0.46
N ALA A 84 -17.50 -5.43 0.44
CA ALA A 84 -17.43 -4.20 1.23
C ALA A 84 -16.10 -4.02 1.99
N GLN A 85 -15.57 -5.11 2.55
CA GLN A 85 -14.30 -5.11 3.29
C GLN A 85 -13.09 -4.76 2.40
N VAL A 86 -13.12 -5.15 1.13
CA VAL A 86 -12.03 -4.86 0.17
C VAL A 86 -12.01 -3.36 -0.15
N LEU A 87 -13.20 -2.77 -0.38
CA LEU A 87 -13.32 -1.32 -0.56
C LEU A 87 -12.92 -0.54 0.70
N ASP A 88 -13.36 -0.96 1.88
CA ASP A 88 -12.95 -0.33 3.15
C ASP A 88 -11.43 -0.37 3.31
N THR A 89 -10.80 -1.52 3.02
CA THR A 89 -9.34 -1.66 3.06
C THR A 89 -8.65 -0.75 2.07
N PHE A 90 -9.12 -0.69 0.82
CA PHE A 90 -8.57 0.17 -0.22
C PHE A 90 -8.66 1.65 0.14
N VAL A 91 -9.81 2.10 0.63
CA VAL A 91 -10.01 3.51 1.01
C VAL A 91 -9.13 3.89 2.20
N ARG A 92 -9.09 3.04 3.23
CA ARG A 92 -8.25 3.26 4.43
C ARG A 92 -6.77 3.33 4.07
N SER A 93 -6.28 2.37 3.28
CA SER A 93 -4.88 2.33 2.89
C SER A 93 -4.52 3.50 1.99
N CYS A 94 -5.36 3.83 1.01
CA CYS A 94 -5.18 5.00 0.14
C CYS A 94 -5.07 6.28 0.97
N ALA A 95 -6.01 6.52 1.89
CA ALA A 95 -5.97 7.70 2.76
C ALA A 95 -4.72 7.73 3.65
N GLY A 96 -4.35 6.58 4.25
CA GLY A 96 -3.15 6.46 5.07
C GLY A 96 -1.87 6.78 4.30
N TYR A 97 -1.67 6.12 3.14
CA TYR A 97 -0.52 6.36 2.28
C TYR A 97 -0.49 7.81 1.77
N CYS A 98 -1.62 8.42 1.38
CA CYS A 98 -1.67 9.81 0.94
C CYS A 98 -1.16 10.80 1.99
N VAL A 99 -1.59 10.66 3.25
CA VAL A 99 -1.17 11.56 4.32
C VAL A 99 0.30 11.34 4.67
N ILE A 100 0.74 10.09 4.76
CA ILE A 100 2.12 9.76 5.15
C ILE A 100 3.11 10.20 4.07
N THR A 101 2.85 9.91 2.80
CA THR A 101 3.75 10.32 1.71
C THR A 101 3.82 11.83 1.57
N TYR A 102 2.71 12.54 1.80
CA TYR A 102 2.69 13.99 1.86
C TYR A 102 3.57 14.54 3.00
N LEU A 103 3.41 14.02 4.22
CA LEU A 103 4.17 14.47 5.39
C LEU A 103 5.68 14.18 5.27
N LEU A 104 6.04 13.04 4.69
CA LEU A 104 7.44 12.64 4.49
C LEU A 104 8.06 13.22 3.21
N GLY A 105 7.27 13.90 2.38
CA GLY A 105 7.75 14.47 1.12
C GLY A 105 8.22 13.42 0.11
N VAL A 106 7.57 12.24 0.07
CA VAL A 106 7.93 11.15 -0.84
C VAL A 106 7.60 11.56 -2.27
N GLY A 107 8.65 11.75 -3.07
CA GLY A 107 8.56 12.04 -4.51
C GLY A 107 8.44 10.78 -5.37
N ASP A 108 8.52 10.97 -6.70
CA ASP A 108 8.57 9.91 -7.72
C ASP A 108 7.46 8.84 -7.64
N ARG A 109 6.23 9.29 -7.34
CA ARG A 109 5.05 8.42 -7.29
C ARG A 109 4.47 8.21 -8.70
N HIS A 110 4.64 7.01 -9.26
CA HIS A 110 3.98 6.58 -10.49
C HIS A 110 3.33 5.19 -10.32
N LEU A 111 2.61 4.70 -11.35
CA LEU A 111 1.72 3.53 -11.25
C LEU A 111 2.44 2.17 -11.08
N ASP A 112 3.76 2.16 -11.18
CA ASP A 112 4.61 0.96 -11.01
C ASP A 112 5.22 0.85 -9.60
N ASN A 113 5.13 1.91 -8.79
CA ASN A 113 5.78 2.04 -7.47
C ASN A 113 4.85 1.78 -6.28
#